data_AF-A0A2V6D771-F1
#
_entry.id   AF-A0A2V6D771-F1
#
_cell.length_a   1.000
_cell.length_b   1.000
_cell.length_c   1.000
_cell.angle_alpha   90.00
_cell.angle_beta   90.00
_cell.angle_gamma   90.00
#
_symmetry.space_group_name_H-M   'P 1'
#
loop_
_entity.id
_entity.type
_entity.pdbx_description
1 polymer ?
#
loop_
_entity_poly.entity_id
_entity_poly.type
_entity_poly.pdbx_seq_one_letter_code
_entity_poly.pdbx_strand_id
1 'polypeptide(L)'
;MDERGVRQEDVVIGISASGRAAFVTEALRRAREIGAQTILLTSSASQIPVEAAVSAAKSSAAGTRSTSSGPAAAASTTDFDLVINLKTGPEIVTGSTRLKAGTATKVALNIISTGAMVRLGRVRGNLMIDLQPTNKKLRERAIGLVAQLAGCDRESALSRLARVDWNLRAALQEK
;
A
#
# COMPACT_ATOMS: atom_id res chain seq x y z
N MET A 1 -10.91 -13.81 2.83
CA MET A 1 -9.46 -14.02 2.67
C MET A 1 -9.21 -15.27 1.83
N ASP A 2 -9.81 -16.38 2.23
CA ASP A 2 -9.67 -17.69 1.59
C ASP A 2 -10.05 -17.69 0.09
N GLU A 3 -11.21 -17.13 -0.28
CA GLU A 3 -11.62 -17.01 -1.69
C GLU A 3 -10.67 -16.15 -2.55
N ARG A 4 -9.95 -15.22 -1.93
CA ARG A 4 -8.96 -14.37 -2.61
C ARG A 4 -7.58 -15.02 -2.68
N GLY A 5 -7.42 -16.22 -2.11
CA GLY A 5 -6.16 -16.96 -2.12
C GLY A 5 -5.03 -16.26 -1.38
N VAL A 6 -5.35 -15.54 -0.28
CA VAL A 6 -4.33 -14.87 0.55
C VAL A 6 -3.39 -15.91 1.16
N ARG A 7 -2.09 -15.63 1.13
CA ARG A 7 -1.02 -16.49 1.64
C ARG A 7 -0.16 -15.73 2.66
N GLN A 8 0.75 -16.46 3.32
CA GLN A 8 1.66 -15.89 4.32
C GLN A 8 2.62 -14.81 3.77
N GLU A 9 2.91 -14.83 2.45
CA GLU A 9 3.77 -13.83 1.82
C GLU A 9 3.04 -12.49 1.55
N ASP A 10 1.71 -12.49 1.69
CA ASP A 10 0.90 -11.31 1.42
C ASP A 10 0.85 -10.35 2.61
N VAL A 11 0.55 -9.09 2.30
CA VAL A 11 0.26 -8.05 3.28
C VAL A 11 -1.21 -7.68 3.16
N VAL A 12 -1.95 -7.76 4.27
CA VAL A 12 -3.35 -7.39 4.34
C VAL A 12 -3.50 -6.08 5.10
N ILE A 13 -4.01 -5.06 4.42
CA ILE A 13 -4.27 -3.73 4.99
C ILE A 13 -5.77 -3.58 5.22
N GLY A 14 -6.19 -3.57 6.48
CA GLY A 14 -7.56 -3.30 6.90
C GLY A 14 -7.77 -1.81 7.11
N ILE A 15 -8.83 -1.25 6.53
CA ILE A 15 -9.12 0.19 6.58
C ILE A 15 -10.40 0.40 7.38
N SER A 16 -10.32 1.12 8.49
CA SER A 16 -11.48 1.47 9.29
C SER A 16 -11.26 2.79 10.04
N ALA A 17 -12.01 3.83 9.68
CA ALA A 17 -11.94 5.12 10.37
C ALA A 17 -12.24 5.00 11.88
N SER A 18 -13.15 4.10 12.26
CA SER A 18 -13.50 3.84 13.67
C SER A 18 -12.55 2.87 14.38
N GLY A 19 -11.76 2.10 13.62
CA GLY A 19 -10.88 1.04 14.13
C GLY A 19 -11.62 -0.21 14.65
N ARG A 20 -12.95 -0.23 14.59
CA ARG A 20 -13.81 -1.24 15.26
C ARG A 20 -14.79 -1.94 14.33
N ALA A 21 -14.68 -1.71 13.01
CA ALA A 21 -15.57 -2.35 12.06
C ALA A 21 -15.33 -3.87 12.06
N ALA A 22 -16.33 -4.64 12.50
CA ALA A 22 -16.22 -6.10 12.69
C ALA A 22 -15.72 -6.83 11.43
N PHE A 23 -16.21 -6.42 10.26
CA PHE A 23 -15.74 -6.96 8.98
C PHE A 23 -14.23 -6.82 8.81
N VAL A 24 -13.65 -5.68 9.20
CA VAL A 24 -12.22 -5.39 9.05
C VAL A 24 -11.40 -6.13 10.10
N THR A 25 -11.85 -6.12 11.36
CA THR A 25 -11.13 -6.80 12.45
C THR A 25 -11.10 -8.31 12.23
N GLU A 26 -12.22 -8.93 11.84
CA GLU A 26 -12.27 -10.36 11.54
C GLU A 26 -11.47 -10.72 10.28
N ALA A 27 -11.49 -9.87 9.25
CA ALA A 27 -10.67 -10.06 8.06
C ALA A 27 -9.17 -10.06 8.38
N LEU A 28 -8.72 -9.14 9.24
CA LEU A 28 -7.34 -9.06 9.69
C LEU A 28 -6.96 -10.24 10.61
N ARG A 29 -7.86 -10.64 11.52
CA ARG A 29 -7.66 -11.83 12.37
C ARG A 29 -7.46 -13.08 11.51
N ARG A 30 -8.31 -13.28 10.49
CA ARG A 30 -8.16 -14.39 9.54
C ARG A 30 -6.87 -14.31 8.72
N ALA A 31 -6.45 -13.12 8.30
CA ALA A 31 -5.18 -12.94 7.60
C ALA A 31 -3.98 -13.33 8.49
N ARG A 32 -4.01 -12.97 9.78
CA ARG A 32 -3.01 -13.40 10.76
C ARG A 32 -3.00 -14.92 10.95
N GLU A 33 -4.16 -15.59 11.01
CA GLU A 33 -4.23 -17.06 11.10
C GLU A 33 -3.56 -17.75 9.91
N ILE A 34 -3.65 -17.14 8.71
CA ILE A 34 -2.96 -17.60 7.49
C ILE A 34 -1.43 -17.36 7.57
N GLY A 35 -0.98 -16.48 8.47
CA GLY A 35 0.42 -16.06 8.61
C GLY A 35 0.77 -14.83 7.77
N ALA A 36 -0.22 -14.17 7.15
CA ALA A 36 0.00 -12.94 6.40
C ALA A 36 0.31 -11.77 7.35
N GLN A 37 1.09 -10.79 6.87
CA GLN A 37 1.34 -9.57 7.64
C GLN A 37 0.09 -8.69 7.66
N THR A 38 -0.24 -8.14 8.82
CA THR A 38 -1.48 -7.39 9.04
C THR A 38 -1.22 -5.93 9.41
N ILE A 39 -1.89 -5.00 8.70
CA ILE A 39 -1.83 -3.58 8.99
C ILE A 39 -3.25 -3.05 9.19
N LEU A 40 -3.50 -2.37 10.32
CA LEU A 40 -4.73 -1.60 10.53
C LEU A 40 -4.49 -0.12 10.24
N LEU A 41 -5.24 0.45 9.30
CA LEU A 41 -5.27 1.89 9.01
C LEU A 41 -6.55 2.50 9.59
N THR A 42 -6.40 3.40 10.57
CA THR A 42 -7.52 3.98 11.31
C THR A 42 -7.35 5.47 11.57
N SER A 43 -8.41 6.16 11.98
CA SER A 43 -8.41 7.59 12.32
C SER A 43 -9.09 7.89 13.65
N SER A 44 -9.31 6.88 14.48
CA SER A 44 -9.98 7.04 15.78
C SER A 44 -9.04 7.61 16.83
N ALA A 45 -9.55 8.56 17.63
CA ALA A 45 -8.84 9.19 18.74
C ALA A 45 -8.63 8.27 19.95
N SER A 46 -9.27 7.09 19.98
CA SER A 46 -9.03 6.08 21.01
C SER A 46 -7.54 5.75 21.02
N GLN A 47 -6.92 5.91 22.18
CA GLN A 47 -5.49 5.80 22.43
C GLN A 47 -4.95 4.42 22.01
N ILE A 48 -4.66 4.27 20.72
CA ILE A 48 -3.73 3.28 20.24
C ILE A 48 -2.36 3.85 20.58
N PRO A 49 -1.56 3.21 21.45
CA PRO A 49 -0.21 3.67 21.74
C PRO A 49 0.50 3.93 20.41
N VAL A 50 0.96 5.17 20.21
CA VAL A 50 1.77 5.55 19.05
C VAL A 50 3.18 5.06 19.32
N GLU A 51 3.32 3.77 19.54
CA GLU A 51 4.57 3.07 19.32
C GLU A 51 4.38 2.38 17.99
N ALA A 52 4.69 3.12 16.93
CA ALA A 52 5.08 2.52 15.69
C ALA A 52 6.32 1.67 16.00
N ALA A 53 6.10 0.43 16.44
CA ALA A 53 7.11 -0.59 16.31
C ALA A 53 7.25 -0.81 14.80
N VAL A 54 8.09 0.01 14.18
CA VAL A 54 8.92 -0.42 13.06
C VAL A 54 9.87 -1.48 13.62
N SER A 55 9.33 -2.57 14.17
CA SER A 55 10.08 -3.80 14.29
C SER A 55 10.20 -4.24 12.85
N ALA A 56 11.40 -4.11 12.31
CA ALA A 56 11.80 -4.81 11.11
C ALA A 56 11.16 -6.20 11.11
N ALA A 57 10.61 -6.58 9.96
CA ALA A 57 10.05 -7.90 9.69
C ALA A 57 10.82 -8.94 10.51
N LYS A 58 10.18 -9.47 11.56
CA LYS A 58 10.81 -10.53 12.35
C LYS A 58 11.09 -11.66 11.38
N SER A 59 12.38 -11.86 11.08
CA SER A 59 12.86 -13.12 10.55
C SER A 59 12.29 -14.22 11.44
N SER A 60 11.64 -15.19 10.81
CA SER A 60 11.05 -16.38 11.41
C SER A 60 11.72 -16.83 12.70
N ALA A 61 10.98 -16.87 13.81
CA ALA A 61 11.21 -17.81 14.90
C ALA A 61 10.01 -17.86 15.86
N ALA A 62 9.36 -19.02 15.87
CA ALA A 62 8.76 -19.72 17.00
C ALA A 62 7.91 -18.94 18.03
N GLY A 63 6.60 -19.20 17.98
CA GLY A 63 5.83 -19.75 19.10
C GLY A 63 5.78 -18.97 20.41
N THR A 64 4.62 -18.36 20.68
CA THR A 64 3.93 -18.44 21.99
C THR A 64 2.46 -18.08 21.75
N ARG A 65 1.56 -19.06 21.94
CA ARG A 65 0.11 -18.82 21.98
C ARG A 65 -0.26 -18.31 23.37
N SER A 66 -0.85 -17.11 23.44
CA SER A 66 -1.55 -16.67 24.64
C SER A 66 -3.03 -17.02 24.49
N THR A 67 -3.53 -17.90 25.36
CA THR A 67 -4.95 -18.20 25.51
C THR A 67 -5.48 -17.46 26.73
N SER A 68 -6.42 -16.54 26.54
CA SER A 68 -7.24 -16.05 27.65
C SER A 68 -8.70 -15.92 27.23
N SER A 69 -9.54 -16.74 27.86
CA SER A 69 -10.99 -16.80 27.81
C SER A 69 -11.63 -15.72 28.72
N GLY A 70 -12.56 -14.92 28.19
CA GLY A 70 -13.41 -14.01 28.98
C GLY A 70 -14.12 -12.95 28.12
N PRO A 71 -15.35 -12.49 28.48
CA PRO A 71 -16.33 -11.99 27.52
C PRO A 71 -16.20 -10.49 27.17
N ALA A 72 -16.44 -10.18 25.89
CA ALA A 72 -16.93 -8.89 25.35
C ALA A 72 -16.20 -7.59 25.75
N ALA A 73 -14.87 -7.58 25.77
CA ALA A 73 -14.08 -6.35 25.81
C ALA A 73 -13.66 -5.94 24.38
N ALA A 74 -13.78 -4.66 24.06
CA ALA A 74 -13.42 -4.06 22.78
C ALA A 74 -12.07 -4.59 22.27
N ALA A 75 -12.02 -5.03 21.01
CA ALA A 75 -10.84 -5.58 20.34
C ALA A 75 -9.57 -4.80 20.74
N SER A 76 -8.76 -5.42 21.60
CA SER A 76 -7.55 -4.82 22.12
C SER A 76 -6.57 -4.65 20.97
N THR A 77 -5.98 -3.47 20.89
CA THR A 77 -5.06 -2.97 19.86
C THR A 77 -3.78 -3.76 19.66
N THR A 78 -3.61 -4.86 20.38
CA THR A 78 -2.47 -5.79 20.38
C THR A 78 -2.54 -6.89 19.32
N ASP A 79 -3.62 -6.96 18.53
CA ASP A 79 -3.87 -8.10 17.64
C ASP A 79 -3.39 -7.90 16.19
N PHE A 80 -2.76 -6.77 15.85
CA PHE A 80 -2.29 -6.44 14.49
C PHE A 80 -0.79 -6.14 14.47
N ASP A 81 -0.09 -6.52 13.40
CA ASP A 81 1.38 -6.37 13.34
C ASP A 81 1.82 -4.91 13.27
N LEU A 82 1.00 -4.07 12.63
CA LEU A 82 1.19 -2.62 12.59
C LEU A 82 -0.17 -1.91 12.64
N VAL A 83 -0.24 -0.84 13.44
CA VAL A 83 -1.39 0.06 13.45
C VAL A 83 -0.95 1.47 13.05
N ILE A 84 -1.56 1.99 11.98
CA ILE A 84 -1.34 3.35 11.49
C ILE A 84 -2.55 4.19 11.90
N ASN A 85 -2.38 5.04 12.91
CA ASN A 85 -3.41 5.95 13.39
C ASN A 85 -3.25 7.35 12.78
N LEU A 86 -4.16 7.69 11.86
CA LEU A 86 -4.30 8.97 11.19
C LEU A 86 -5.08 9.94 12.09
N LYS A 87 -4.37 10.70 12.93
CA LYS A 87 -4.95 11.65 13.89
C LYS A 87 -5.61 12.86 13.21
N THR A 88 -6.82 12.69 12.66
CA THR A 88 -7.56 13.74 11.95
C THR A 88 -8.46 14.59 12.85
N GLY A 89 -8.69 14.15 14.10
CA GLY A 89 -9.59 14.80 15.05
C GLY A 89 -11.09 14.70 14.67
N PRO A 90 -11.98 15.39 15.39
CA PRO A 90 -13.42 15.39 15.13
C PRO A 90 -13.76 15.94 13.74
N GLU A 91 -14.71 15.32 13.05
CA GLU A 91 -15.14 15.76 11.72
C GLU A 91 -16.01 17.03 11.79
N ILE A 92 -15.99 17.85 10.73
CA ILE A 92 -16.82 19.06 10.63
C ILE A 92 -18.32 18.73 10.66
N VAL A 93 -18.69 17.59 10.06
CA VAL A 93 -20.00 16.97 10.23
C VAL A 93 -19.79 15.72 11.08
N THR A 94 -20.37 15.71 12.28
CA THR A 94 -20.23 14.60 13.24
C THR A 94 -20.47 13.25 12.56
N GLY A 95 -19.50 12.34 12.67
CA GLY A 95 -19.56 11.00 12.10
C GLY A 95 -19.28 10.89 10.58
N SER A 96 -19.17 12.01 9.84
CA SER A 96 -18.88 11.99 8.40
C SER A 96 -17.40 11.75 8.10
N THR A 97 -16.91 10.56 8.45
CA THR A 97 -15.51 10.13 8.26
C THR A 97 -15.07 10.03 6.80
N ARG A 98 -15.98 10.17 5.83
CA ARG A 98 -15.63 10.35 4.41
C ARG A 98 -14.84 11.64 4.13
N LEU A 99 -14.80 12.58 5.08
CA LEU A 99 -14.15 13.89 4.96
C LEU A 99 -12.66 13.82 5.31
N LYS A 100 -12.25 14.24 6.53
CA LYS A 100 -10.83 14.31 6.89
C LYS A 100 -10.22 12.92 6.99
N ALA A 101 -10.89 11.98 7.65
CA ALA A 101 -10.45 10.60 7.77
C ALA A 101 -10.29 9.90 6.41
N GLY A 102 -11.26 10.07 5.50
CA GLY A 102 -11.20 9.55 4.13
C GLY A 102 -10.05 10.15 3.32
N THR A 103 -9.85 11.47 3.43
CA THR A 103 -8.73 12.16 2.76
C THR A 103 -7.38 11.70 3.28
N ALA A 104 -7.22 11.60 4.61
CA ALA A 104 -6.00 11.09 5.22
C ALA A 104 -5.71 9.64 4.81
N THR A 105 -6.76 8.80 4.75
CA THR A 105 -6.65 7.41 4.26
C THR A 105 -6.13 7.36 2.83
N LYS A 106 -6.67 8.20 1.93
CA LYS A 106 -6.19 8.29 0.54
C LYS A 106 -4.71 8.67 0.47
N VAL A 107 -4.30 9.66 1.24
CA VAL A 107 -2.89 10.10 1.28
C VAL A 107 -1.99 8.96 1.78
N ALA A 108 -2.38 8.28 2.87
CA ALA A 108 -1.62 7.16 3.42
C ALA A 108 -1.47 6.00 2.41
N LEU A 109 -2.55 5.60 1.74
CA LEU A 109 -2.50 4.54 0.71
C LEU A 109 -1.64 4.93 -0.49
N ASN A 110 -1.68 6.21 -0.90
CA ASN A 110 -0.83 6.71 -1.96
C ASN A 110 0.65 6.66 -1.57
N ILE A 111 0.98 7.00 -0.32
CA ILE A 111 2.36 6.92 0.20
C ILE A 111 2.83 5.46 0.23
N ILE A 112 2.02 4.55 0.79
CA ILE A 112 2.38 3.13 0.89
C ILE A 112 2.61 2.52 -0.49
N SER A 113 1.65 2.66 -1.40
CA SER A 113 1.73 2.09 -2.74
C SER A 113 2.87 2.71 -3.57
N THR A 114 3.02 4.03 -3.55
CA THR A 114 4.11 4.71 -4.27
C THR A 114 5.47 4.32 -3.71
N GLY A 115 5.62 4.31 -2.38
CA GLY A 115 6.85 3.89 -1.71
C GLY A 115 7.24 2.44 -2.04
N ALA A 116 6.27 1.53 -2.05
CA ALA A 116 6.50 0.14 -2.46
C ALA A 116 6.98 0.06 -3.93
N MET A 117 6.32 0.76 -4.85
CA MET A 117 6.70 0.76 -6.27
C MET A 117 8.08 1.38 -6.52
N VAL A 118 8.46 2.41 -5.76
CA VAL A 118 9.82 2.99 -5.80
C VAL A 118 10.86 1.96 -5.34
N ARG A 119 10.62 1.27 -4.21
CA ARG A 119 11.53 0.23 -3.70
C ARG A 119 11.64 -0.98 -4.63
N LEU A 120 10.59 -1.28 -5.39
CA LEU A 120 10.60 -2.32 -6.44
C LEU A 120 11.32 -1.90 -7.73
N GLY A 121 11.91 -0.70 -7.78
CA GLY A 121 12.66 -0.22 -8.95
C GLY A 121 11.80 0.17 -10.14
N ARG A 122 10.51 0.47 -9.93
CA ARG A 122 9.57 0.90 -11.00
C ARG A 122 9.62 2.42 -11.27
N VAL A 123 10.46 3.14 -10.52
CA VAL A 123 10.66 4.58 -10.62
C VAL A 123 12.16 4.86 -10.68
N ARG A 124 12.60 5.77 -11.56
CA ARG A 124 13.98 6.26 -11.66
C ARG A 124 14.00 7.77 -11.46
N GLY A 125 14.65 8.22 -10.39
CA GLY A 125 14.52 9.61 -9.94
C GLY A 125 13.06 9.91 -9.60
N ASN A 126 12.46 10.87 -10.29
CA ASN A 126 11.03 11.19 -10.20
C ASN A 126 10.20 10.69 -11.40
N LEU A 127 10.77 9.82 -12.23
CA LEU A 127 10.15 9.34 -13.47
C LEU A 127 9.61 7.92 -13.32
N MET A 128 8.35 7.72 -13.67
CA MET A 128 7.69 6.42 -13.64
C MET A 128 8.04 5.62 -14.90
N ILE A 129 9.02 4.71 -14.77
CA ILE A 129 9.59 3.95 -15.88
C ILE A 129 8.83 2.66 -16.20
N ASP A 130 7.88 2.27 -15.35
CA ASP A 130 7.00 1.11 -15.57
C ASP A 130 5.57 1.55 -15.94
N LEU A 131 5.49 2.54 -16.84
CA LEU A 131 4.23 3.08 -17.37
C LEU A 131 3.65 2.12 -18.42
N GLN A 132 2.34 1.86 -18.35
CA GLN A 132 1.59 1.10 -19.35
C GLN A 132 0.92 2.05 -20.37
N PRO A 133 1.42 2.20 -21.62
CA PRO A 133 0.99 3.23 -22.55
C PRO A 133 -0.29 2.84 -23.33
N THR A 134 -1.43 2.75 -22.65
CA THR A 134 -2.70 2.24 -23.22
C THR A 134 -3.48 3.23 -24.08
N ASN A 135 -3.14 4.52 -24.02
CA ASN A 135 -3.83 5.56 -24.79
C ASN A 135 -2.84 6.56 -25.37
N LYS A 136 -3.30 7.40 -26.31
CA LYS A 136 -2.47 8.40 -26.98
C LYS A 136 -1.68 9.27 -26.01
N LYS A 137 -2.32 9.80 -24.95
CA LYS A 137 -1.65 10.63 -23.93
C LYS A 137 -0.51 9.88 -23.22
N LEU A 138 -0.74 8.63 -22.84
CA LEU A 138 0.29 7.83 -22.16
C LEU A 138 1.42 7.40 -23.10
N ARG A 139 1.11 7.14 -24.38
CA ARG A 139 2.12 6.92 -25.43
C ARG A 139 2.99 8.15 -25.64
N GLU A 140 2.38 9.33 -25.68
CA GLU A 140 3.13 10.59 -25.76
C GLU A 140 4.03 10.82 -24.56
N ARG A 141 3.51 10.54 -23.36
CA ARG A 141 4.31 10.57 -22.14
C ARG A 141 5.48 9.57 -22.19
N ALA A 142 5.24 8.35 -22.67
CA ALA A 142 6.28 7.32 -22.80
C ALA A 142 7.44 7.79 -23.69
N ILE A 143 7.12 8.36 -24.85
CA ILE A 143 8.12 8.90 -25.79
C ILE A 143 8.94 10.00 -25.10
N GLY A 144 8.29 10.95 -24.42
CA GLY A 144 8.98 12.01 -23.68
C GLY A 144 9.90 11.47 -22.58
N LEU A 145 9.46 10.45 -21.83
CA LEU A 145 10.27 9.82 -20.79
C LEU A 145 11.51 9.12 -21.36
N VAL A 146 11.37 8.39 -22.47
CA VAL A 146 12.51 7.71 -23.12
C VAL A 146 13.47 8.73 -23.72
N ALA A 147 12.98 9.74 -24.42
CA ALA A 147 13.81 10.81 -24.98
C ALA A 147 14.65 11.49 -23.89
N GLN A 148 14.03 11.85 -22.76
CA GLN A 148 14.70 12.48 -21.63
C GLN A 148 15.74 11.55 -20.98
N LEU A 149 15.41 10.27 -20.76
CA LEU A 149 16.27 9.33 -20.04
C LEU A 149 17.42 8.78 -20.88
N ALA A 150 17.21 8.57 -22.18
CA ALA A 150 18.22 8.08 -23.11
C ALA A 150 19.02 9.21 -23.78
N GLY A 151 18.61 10.47 -23.62
CA GLY A 151 19.26 11.62 -24.25
C GLY A 151 19.17 11.58 -25.78
N CYS A 152 18.06 11.08 -26.32
CA CYS A 152 17.82 10.97 -27.76
C CYS A 152 16.66 11.86 -28.20
N ASP A 153 16.54 12.06 -29.51
CA ASP A 153 15.43 12.77 -30.09
C ASP A 153 14.13 11.94 -30.06
N ARG A 154 13.02 12.61 -30.33
CA ARG A 154 11.69 12.04 -30.24
C ARG A 154 11.47 10.88 -31.21
N GLU A 155 12.05 10.94 -32.42
CA GLU A 155 11.86 9.93 -33.45
C GLU A 155 12.63 8.64 -33.09
N SER A 156 13.87 8.77 -32.60
CA SER A 156 14.63 7.65 -32.04
C SER A 156 13.91 7.00 -30.86
N ALA A 157 13.36 7.80 -29.93
CA ALA A 157 12.61 7.28 -28.79
C ALA A 157 11.35 6.50 -29.22
N LEU A 158 10.62 7.01 -30.22
CA LEU A 158 9.47 6.32 -30.80
C LEU A 158 9.87 4.99 -31.44
N SER A 159 10.96 4.98 -32.23
CA SER A 159 11.47 3.78 -32.89
C SER A 159 11.84 2.69 -31.89
N ARG A 160 12.56 3.04 -30.81
CA ARG A 160 12.89 2.12 -29.70
C ARG A 160 11.64 1.54 -29.08
N LEU A 161 10.69 2.39 -28.66
CA LEU A 161 9.43 1.95 -28.06
C LEU A 161 8.61 1.03 -28.97
N ALA A 162 8.60 1.29 -30.29
CA ALA A 162 7.88 0.46 -31.24
C ALA A 162 8.48 -0.95 -31.40
N ARG A 163 9.80 -1.12 -31.21
CA ARG A 163 10.48 -2.43 -31.31
C ARG A 163 10.24 -3.33 -30.11
N VAL A 164 10.03 -2.75 -28.93
CA VAL A 164 9.88 -3.47 -27.66
C VAL A 164 8.43 -3.50 -27.16
N ASP A 165 7.47 -3.42 -28.08
CA ASP A 165 6.03 -3.42 -27.77
C ASP A 165 5.65 -2.43 -26.65
N TRP A 166 6.16 -1.19 -26.75
CA TRP A 166 5.90 -0.10 -25.81
C TRP A 166 6.34 -0.34 -24.36
N ASN A 167 7.21 -1.32 -24.13
CA ASN A 167 7.82 -1.53 -22.83
C ASN A 167 8.94 -0.50 -22.58
N LEU A 168 8.68 0.50 -21.74
CA LEU A 168 9.66 1.56 -21.42
C LEU A 168 10.96 1.01 -20.85
N ARG A 169 10.91 -0.02 -19.99
CA ARG A 169 12.12 -0.55 -19.35
C ARG A 169 13.04 -1.21 -20.36
N ALA A 170 12.47 -1.98 -21.30
CA ALA A 170 13.21 -2.59 -22.40
C ALA A 170 13.77 -1.51 -23.35
N ALA A 171 12.98 -0.49 -23.69
CA ALA A 171 13.40 0.60 -24.59
C ALA A 171 14.60 1.40 -24.05
N LEU A 172 14.75 1.47 -22.73
CA LEU A 172 15.88 2.13 -22.06
C LEU A 172 17.15 1.26 -21.99
N GLN A 173 17.03 -0.05 -22.23
CA GLN A 173 18.16 -0.98 -22.24
C GLN A 173 18.76 -1.17 -23.64
N GLU A 174 18.00 -0.86 -24.69
CA GLU A 174 18.51 -0.80 -26.06
C GLU A 174 19.56 0.32 -26.19
N LYS A 175 20.77 -0.04 -26.63
CA LYS A 175 21.82 0.93 -26.99
C LYS A 175 21.62 1.38 -28.43
#